data_AF-A0A3C0IA33-F1
#
_entry.id   AF-A0A3C0IA33-F1
#
_cell.length_a   1.000
_cell.length_b   1.000
_cell.length_c   1.000
_cell.angle_alpha   90.00
_cell.angle_beta   90.00
_cell.angle_gamma   90.00
#
_symmetry.space_group_name_H-M   'P 1'
#
loop_
_entity.id
_entity.type
_entity.pdbx_description
1 polymer ?
#
loop_
_entity_poly.entity_id
_entity_poly.type
_entity_poly.pdbx_seq_one_letter_code
_entity_poly.pdbx_strand_id
1 'polypeptide(L)'
;TAISIFINPEPPLIEPAAKTGTDRIEFYTGPFAYLYHQNPEKAIQDYRECAILANQLGLGINAGHDLDLHNLQFFKAQIPQLLEVSIGHALICDAIYLGLENTIQLYLQRLQDQ
;
A
#
# COMPACT_ATOMS: atom_id res chain seq x y z
N THR A 1 -10.56 -12.25 14.44
CA THR A 1 -9.56 -12.24 13.36
C THR A 1 -10.05 -11.28 12.31
N ALA A 2 -9.21 -10.35 11.85
CA ALA A 2 -9.57 -9.49 10.73
C ALA A 2 -9.20 -10.20 9.41
N ILE A 3 -10.10 -10.15 8.42
CA ILE A 3 -9.92 -10.74 7.09
C ILE A 3 -9.54 -9.60 6.13
N SER A 4 -8.52 -9.84 5.30
CA SER A 4 -8.10 -8.93 4.24
C SER A 4 -8.07 -9.66 2.90
N ILE A 5 -8.65 -9.05 1.85
CA ILE A 5 -8.60 -9.57 0.48
C ILE A 5 -7.52 -8.84 -0.30
N PHE A 6 -6.53 -9.59 -0.78
CA PHE A 6 -5.51 -9.07 -1.69
C PHE A 6 -6.10 -8.84 -3.08
N ILE A 7 -5.97 -7.61 -3.61
CA ILE A 7 -6.74 -7.18 -4.78
C ILE A 7 -5.98 -6.19 -5.66
N ASN A 8 -6.26 -6.21 -6.96
CA ASN A 8 -5.82 -5.15 -7.87
C ASN A 8 -6.55 -3.83 -7.56
N PRO A 9 -5.91 -2.68 -7.80
CA PRO A 9 -6.51 -1.36 -7.63
C PRO A 9 -7.46 -1.04 -8.80
N GLU A 10 -8.53 -1.81 -8.97
CA GLU A 10 -9.52 -1.60 -10.04
C GLU A 10 -10.87 -1.27 -9.40
N PRO A 11 -11.50 -0.11 -9.71
CA PRO A 11 -12.76 0.28 -9.08
C PRO A 11 -13.87 -0.78 -9.15
N PRO A 12 -14.05 -1.55 -10.26
CA PRO A 12 -15.04 -2.61 -10.33
C PRO A 12 -14.86 -3.75 -9.32
N LEU A 13 -13.68 -3.89 -8.69
CA LEU A 13 -13.38 -4.96 -7.74
C LEU A 13 -13.65 -4.57 -6.27
N ILE A 14 -13.75 -3.27 -5.96
CA ILE A 14 -13.86 -2.78 -4.58
C ILE A 14 -15.25 -3.07 -3.99
N GLU A 15 -16.32 -2.79 -4.73
CA GLU A 15 -17.69 -3.10 -4.28
C GLU A 15 -17.93 -4.60 -4.07
N PRO A 16 -17.54 -5.50 -5.00
CA PRO A 16 -17.59 -6.94 -4.75
C PRO A 16 -16.81 -7.35 -3.50
N ALA A 17 -15.62 -6.80 -3.27
CA ALA A 17 -14.85 -7.09 -2.07
C ALA A 17 -15.64 -6.70 -0.80
N ALA A 18 -16.24 -5.52 -0.76
CA ALA A 18 -17.09 -5.10 0.36
C ALA A 18 -18.27 -6.06 0.61
N LYS A 19 -18.92 -6.52 -0.47
CA LYS A 19 -20.07 -7.45 -0.40
C LYS A 19 -19.70 -8.84 0.17
N THR A 20 -18.42 -9.21 0.21
CA THR A 20 -17.99 -10.46 0.87
C THR A 20 -18.09 -10.40 2.40
N GLY A 21 -18.19 -9.20 2.98
CA GLY A 21 -18.10 -9.00 4.42
C GLY A 21 -16.67 -9.02 4.97
N THR A 22 -15.65 -8.86 4.12
CA THR A 22 -14.25 -8.68 4.55
C THR A 22 -14.08 -7.42 5.37
N ASP A 23 -13.15 -7.42 6.31
CA ASP A 23 -12.83 -6.24 7.14
C ASP A 23 -11.98 -5.23 6.36
N ARG A 24 -11.08 -5.75 5.50
CA ARG A 24 -10.09 -4.97 4.77
C ARG A 24 -9.88 -5.47 3.35
N ILE A 25 -9.27 -4.61 2.54
CA ILE A 25 -8.59 -4.98 1.29
C ILE A 25 -7.09 -4.68 1.43
N GLU A 26 -6.27 -5.41 0.68
CA GLU A 26 -4.85 -5.13 0.53
C GLU A 26 -4.53 -4.88 -0.95
N PHE A 27 -4.14 -3.66 -1.29
CA PHE A 27 -3.78 -3.33 -2.65
C PHE A 27 -2.48 -4.03 -3.07
N TYR A 28 -2.53 -4.70 -4.22
CA TYR A 28 -1.35 -5.16 -4.95
C TYR A 28 -0.62 -3.96 -5.58
N THR A 29 0.51 -3.54 -5.00
CA THR A 29 1.24 -2.34 -5.44
C THR A 29 2.38 -2.59 -6.44
N GLY A 30 2.51 -3.79 -7.00
CA GLY A 30 3.53 -4.11 -8.01
C GLY A 30 3.49 -3.17 -9.24
N PRO A 31 2.33 -2.92 -9.87
CA PRO A 31 2.22 -1.97 -10.98
C PRO A 31 2.57 -0.53 -10.60
N PHE A 32 2.25 -0.12 -9.36
CA PHE A 32 2.65 1.18 -8.82
C PHE A 32 4.18 1.27 -8.74
N ALA A 33 4.83 0.31 -8.08
CA ALA A 33 6.27 0.29 -7.90
C ALA A 33 7.03 0.33 -9.23
N TYR A 34 6.55 -0.45 -10.22
CA TYR A 34 7.13 -0.45 -11.57
C TYR A 34 7.04 0.91 -12.28
N LEU A 35 5.90 1.59 -12.18
CA LEU A 35 5.66 2.86 -12.88
C LEU A 35 6.14 4.09 -12.10
N TYR A 36 6.35 3.97 -10.80
CA TYR A 36 6.68 5.08 -9.89
C TYR A 36 7.87 5.92 -10.39
N HIS A 37 8.97 5.28 -10.77
CA HIS A 37 10.17 6.01 -11.21
C HIS A 37 10.02 6.75 -12.54
N GLN A 38 9.00 6.40 -13.33
CA GLN A 38 8.74 7.03 -14.63
C GLN A 38 7.69 8.13 -14.50
N ASN A 39 6.61 7.86 -13.74
CA ASN A 39 5.51 8.81 -13.55
C ASN A 39 4.73 8.48 -12.26
N PRO A 40 5.13 9.05 -11.10
CA PRO A 40 4.48 8.79 -9.81
C PRO A 40 2.98 9.10 -9.79
N GLU A 41 2.56 10.22 -10.38
CA GLU A 41 1.15 10.62 -10.39
C GLU A 41 0.29 9.67 -11.22
N LYS A 42 0.80 9.21 -12.36
CA LYS A 42 0.09 8.19 -13.15
C LYS A 42 0.05 6.84 -12.42
N ALA A 43 1.12 6.48 -11.71
CA ALA A 43 1.22 5.19 -11.01
C ALA A 43 0.22 5.06 -9.86
N ILE A 44 -0.17 6.18 -9.22
CA ILE A 44 -1.00 6.17 -8.01
C ILE A 44 -2.48 6.42 -8.28
N GLN A 45 -2.85 6.86 -9.48
CA GLN A 45 -4.20 7.33 -9.79
C GLN A 45 -5.28 6.30 -9.41
N ASP A 46 -5.18 5.07 -9.91
CA ASP A 46 -6.20 4.05 -9.67
C ASP A 46 -6.29 3.64 -8.20
N TYR A 47 -5.15 3.63 -7.48
CA TYR A 47 -5.11 3.33 -6.04
C TYR A 47 -5.82 4.41 -5.23
N ARG A 48 -5.64 5.70 -5.59
CA ARG A 48 -6.30 6.82 -4.93
C ARG A 48 -7.82 6.73 -5.11
N GLU A 49 -8.28 6.46 -6.33
CA GLU A 49 -9.71 6.30 -6.65
C GLU A 49 -10.32 5.11 -5.91
N CYS A 50 -9.64 3.95 -5.92
CA CYS A 50 -10.08 2.76 -5.19
C CYS A 50 -10.09 2.97 -3.67
N ALA A 51 -9.11 3.69 -3.12
CA ALA A 51 -9.04 3.98 -1.70
C ALA A 51 -10.20 4.86 -1.22
N ILE A 52 -10.57 5.87 -2.02
CA ILE A 52 -11.75 6.71 -1.72
C ILE A 52 -13.01 5.84 -1.69
N LEU A 53 -13.19 4.96 -2.68
CA LEU A 53 -14.35 4.07 -2.75
C LEU A 53 -14.37 3.04 -1.59
N ALA A 54 -13.23 2.42 -1.28
CA ALA A 54 -13.10 1.46 -0.18
C ALA A 54 -13.48 2.10 1.16
N ASN A 55 -12.97 3.31 1.42
CA ASN A 55 -13.31 4.08 2.61
C ASN A 55 -14.81 4.43 2.69
N GLN A 56 -15.44 4.82 1.57
CA GLN A 56 -16.89 5.09 1.51
C GLN A 56 -17.72 3.84 1.82
N LEU A 57 -17.21 2.66 1.47
CA LEU A 57 -17.83 1.36 1.76
C LEU A 57 -17.48 0.81 3.14
N GLY A 58 -16.69 1.53 3.93
CA GLY A 58 -16.28 1.14 5.29
C GLY A 58 -15.20 0.06 5.35
N LEU A 59 -14.50 -0.20 4.23
CA LEU A 59 -13.38 -1.13 4.19
C LEU A 59 -12.11 -0.48 4.74
N GLY A 60 -11.38 -1.20 5.60
CA GLY A 60 -10.01 -0.82 5.94
C GLY A 60 -9.06 -1.08 4.76
N ILE A 61 -8.02 -0.27 4.65
CA ILE A 61 -7.07 -0.35 3.53
C ILE A 61 -5.69 -0.74 4.05
N ASN A 62 -5.20 -1.85 3.53
CA ASN A 62 -3.79 -2.23 3.58
C ASN A 62 -3.17 -2.07 2.17
N ALA A 63 -1.85 -2.09 2.08
CA ALA A 63 -1.15 -2.18 0.80
C ALA A 63 0.17 -2.94 0.93
N GLY A 64 0.65 -3.51 -0.16
CA GLY A 64 1.94 -4.21 -0.15
C GLY A 64 2.32 -4.67 -1.54
N HIS A 65 3.49 -5.31 -1.63
CA HIS A 65 4.18 -5.71 -2.87
C HIS A 65 5.03 -4.59 -3.50
N ASP A 66 6.35 -4.79 -3.51
CA ASP A 66 7.36 -3.88 -4.10
C ASP A 66 7.34 -2.41 -3.60
N LEU A 67 6.72 -2.16 -2.44
CA LEU A 67 6.97 -0.92 -1.72
C LEU A 67 8.38 -0.95 -1.11
N ASP A 68 9.08 0.17 -1.22
CA ASP A 68 10.47 0.33 -0.78
C ASP A 68 10.70 1.70 -0.12
N LEU A 69 11.94 1.96 0.31
CA LEU A 69 12.31 3.25 0.91
C LEU A 69 12.05 4.45 -0.02
N HIS A 70 12.06 4.28 -1.34
CA HIS A 70 11.97 5.37 -2.30
C HIS A 70 10.53 5.74 -2.68
N ASN A 71 9.62 4.77 -2.66
CA ASN A 71 8.24 4.94 -3.12
C ASN A 71 7.20 4.97 -1.99
N LEU A 72 7.54 4.45 -0.80
CA LEU A 72 6.59 4.23 0.28
C LEU A 72 5.95 5.53 0.80
N GLN A 73 6.76 6.56 1.03
CA GLN A 73 6.26 7.82 1.58
C GLN A 73 5.27 8.49 0.62
N PHE A 74 5.56 8.45 -0.69
CA PHE A 74 4.65 8.96 -1.71
C PHE A 74 3.35 8.17 -1.71
N PHE A 75 3.42 6.83 -1.72
CA PHE A 75 2.23 5.99 -1.69
C PHE A 75 1.35 6.32 -0.46
N LYS A 76 1.94 6.31 0.74
CA LYS A 76 1.24 6.62 1.99
C LYS A 76 0.58 8.00 1.98
N ALA A 77 1.23 9.02 1.42
CA ALA A 77 0.68 10.38 1.35
C ALA A 77 -0.54 10.47 0.41
N GLN A 78 -0.67 9.55 -0.54
CA GLN A 78 -1.72 9.57 -1.57
C GLN A 78 -2.91 8.66 -1.25
N ILE A 79 -2.76 7.71 -0.33
CA ILE A 79 -3.81 6.76 0.03
C ILE A 79 -4.50 7.18 1.34
N PRO A 80 -5.72 7.74 1.27
CA PRO A 80 -6.43 8.17 2.47
C PRO A 80 -6.78 6.99 3.37
N GLN A 81 -6.57 7.16 4.68
CA GLN A 81 -6.89 6.16 5.72
C GLN A 81 -6.19 4.79 5.50
N LEU A 82 -5.00 4.80 4.92
CA LEU A 82 -4.12 3.62 4.89
C LEU A 82 -3.81 3.15 6.32
N LEU A 83 -4.17 1.92 6.65
CA LEU A 83 -4.03 1.36 7.99
C LEU A 83 -2.68 0.66 8.18
N GLU A 84 -2.22 -0.06 7.17
CA GLU A 84 -1.02 -0.91 7.26
C GLU A 84 -0.36 -1.08 5.90
N VAL A 85 0.95 -1.31 5.89
CA VAL A 85 1.69 -1.79 4.72
C VAL A 85 2.45 -3.08 5.02
N SER A 86 2.41 -4.02 4.08
CA SER A 86 3.11 -5.30 4.12
C SER A 86 4.35 -5.25 3.23
N ILE A 87 5.55 -5.16 3.82
CA ILE A 87 6.83 -5.03 3.09
C ILE A 87 7.77 -6.15 3.51
N GLY A 88 8.14 -7.00 2.55
CA GLY A 88 9.02 -8.16 2.76
C GLY A 88 10.37 -8.02 2.04
N HIS A 89 10.38 -8.28 0.73
CA HIS A 89 11.61 -8.40 -0.06
C HIS A 89 12.52 -7.17 0.04
N ALA A 90 12.01 -5.97 -0.23
CA ALA A 90 12.80 -4.73 -0.19
C ALA A 90 13.43 -4.49 1.20
N LEU A 91 12.64 -4.67 2.26
CA LEU A 91 13.09 -4.53 3.64
C LEU A 91 14.25 -5.49 3.96
N ILE A 92 14.13 -6.77 3.58
CA ILE A 92 15.19 -7.75 3.82
C ILE A 92 16.44 -7.44 2.98
N CYS A 93 16.29 -7.03 1.72
CA CYS A 93 17.41 -6.62 0.88
C CYS A 93 18.20 -5.44 1.49
N ASP A 94 17.50 -4.41 1.96
CA ASP A 94 18.12 -3.27 2.65
C ASP A 94 18.80 -3.69 3.97
N ALA A 95 18.14 -4.58 4.73
CA ALA A 95 18.66 -5.09 6.01
C ALA A 95 19.97 -5.86 5.89
N ILE A 96 20.27 -6.49 4.75
CA ILE A 96 21.57 -7.16 4.52
C ILE A 96 22.73 -6.17 4.63
N TYR A 97 22.52 -4.91 4.24
CA TYR A 97 23.56 -3.88 4.24
C TYR A 97 23.47 -2.94 5.45
N LEU A 98 22.26 -2.63 5.90
CA LEU A 98 22.01 -1.60 6.91
C LEU A 98 21.75 -2.17 8.31
N GLY A 99 21.54 -3.48 8.43
CA GLY A 99 21.10 -4.14 9.66
C GLY A 99 19.58 -4.01 9.87
N LEU A 100 18.93 -5.10 10.32
CA LEU A 100 17.47 -5.20 10.39
C LEU A 100 16.82 -4.12 11.26
N GLU A 101 17.37 -3.84 12.44
CA GLU A 101 16.83 -2.83 13.36
C GLU A 101 16.80 -1.44 12.72
N ASN A 102 17.94 -1.02 12.14
CA ASN A 102 18.05 0.27 11.47
C ASN A 102 17.14 0.35 10.24
N THR A 103 17.07 -0.71 9.43
CA THR A 103 16.16 -0.75 8.28
C THR A 103 14.70 -0.59 8.70
N ILE A 104 14.23 -1.30 9.73
CA ILE A 104 12.86 -1.15 10.22
C ILE A 104 12.57 0.31 10.59
N GLN A 105 13.49 0.99 11.29
CA GLN A 105 13.33 2.40 11.65
C GLN A 105 13.24 3.31 10.42
N LEU A 106 14.06 3.07 9.39
CA LEU A 106 14.02 3.84 8.14
C LEU A 106 12.67 3.69 7.42
N TYR A 107 12.11 2.48 7.35
CA TYR A 107 10.80 2.26 6.74
C TYR A 107 9.66 2.90 7.57
N LEU A 108 9.70 2.78 8.90
CA LEU A 108 8.73 3.43 9.79
C LEU A 108 8.75 4.96 9.64
N GLN A 109 9.93 5.57 9.47
CA GLN A 109 10.05 7.01 9.21
C GLN A 109 9.34 7.43 7.91
N ARG A 110 9.33 6.59 6.86
CA ARG A 110 8.61 6.89 5.60
C ARG A 110 7.09 6.87 5.76
N LEU A 111 6.57 6.30 6.84
CA LEU A 111 5.14 6.24 7.14
C LEU A 111 4.65 7.39 8.04
N GLN A 112 5.56 8.15 8.67
CA GLN A 112 5.18 9.26 9.55
C GLN A 112 4.47 10.38 8.76
N ASP A 113 3.51 11.04 9.39
CA ASP A 113 2.93 12.29 8.88
C ASP A 113 3.98 13.41 8.97
N GLN A 114 4.02 14.31 7.99
CA GLN A 114 4.82 15.54 8.06
C GLN A 114 4.03 16.67 8.71
#